data_AF-A0A239KJ62-F1
#
_entry.id   AF-A0A239KJ62-F1
#
_cell.length_a   1.000
_cell.length_b   1.000
_cell.length_c   1.000
_cell.angle_alpha   90.00
_cell.angle_beta   90.00
_cell.angle_gamma   90.00
#
_symmetry.space_group_name_H-M   'P 1'
#
loop_
_entity.id
_entity.type
_entity.pdbx_description
1 polymer ?
#
loop_
_entity_poly.entity_id
_entity_poly.type
_entity_poly.pdbx_seq_one_letter_code
_entity_poly.pdbx_strand_id
1 'polypeptide(L)'
;MKKTDIKSSTHRGEIIRDAIKASGVAVGIVAEKLGISRKTLYNKFKESSIPYSFILKLGEVIHHDFSQEFPHLSKTVKKELPKAPSSSSSNLLLPFDGEPQETAYRPNNTKEYEQELVTLQRKYITLLEKFNDLLLKTAQ
;
A
#
# COMPACT_ATOMS: atom_id res chain seq x y z
N MET A 1 19.43 7.85 -37.96
CA MET A 1 18.16 7.56 -37.23
C MET A 1 18.44 6.66 -36.04
N LYS A 2 17.86 6.95 -34.86
CA LYS A 2 17.91 6.03 -33.71
C LYS A 2 16.90 4.89 -33.95
N LYS A 3 17.31 3.65 -33.76
CA LYS A 3 16.41 2.48 -33.72
C LYS A 3 15.76 2.38 -32.34
N THR A 4 14.49 1.97 -32.31
CA THR A 4 13.81 1.02 -31.40
C THR A 4 12.34 1.47 -31.29
N ASP A 5 11.32 0.64 -31.25
CA ASP A 5 11.04 -0.76 -31.59
C ASP A 5 9.53 -0.85 -31.29
N ILE A 6 8.70 -1.33 -32.21
CA ILE A 6 7.24 -1.33 -31.99
C ILE A 6 6.88 -2.53 -31.14
N LYS A 7 6.60 -2.34 -29.84
CA LYS A 7 6.18 -3.45 -28.98
C LYS A 7 4.87 -3.21 -28.23
N SER A 8 3.79 -3.61 -28.90
CA SER A 8 2.45 -3.77 -28.32
C SER A 8 2.41 -4.91 -27.29
N SER A 9 2.91 -4.63 -26.10
CA SER A 9 2.66 -5.41 -24.88
C SER A 9 2.83 -4.45 -23.71
N THR A 10 1.76 -4.19 -22.96
CA THR A 10 1.66 -3.10 -21.96
C THR A 10 2.59 -3.32 -20.77
N HIS A 11 3.88 -3.06 -20.98
CA HIS A 11 4.93 -3.30 -20.01
C HIS A 11 4.83 -2.25 -18.89
N ARG A 12 4.37 -2.67 -17.71
CA ARG A 12 3.95 -1.73 -16.66
C ARG A 12 5.12 -0.89 -16.13
N GLY A 13 6.34 -1.44 -16.18
CA GLY A 13 7.58 -0.72 -15.87
C GLY A 13 7.99 0.35 -16.89
N GLU A 14 7.52 0.25 -18.14
CA GLU A 14 7.79 1.25 -19.19
C GLU A 14 6.91 2.50 -19.00
N ILE A 15 5.61 2.29 -18.77
CA ILE A 15 4.65 3.35 -18.40
C ILE A 15 5.15 4.13 -17.18
N ILE A 16 5.55 3.42 -16.12
CA ILE A 16 6.12 4.03 -14.91
C ILE A 16 7.35 4.90 -15.21
N ARG A 17 8.28 4.38 -16.00
CA ARG A 17 9.52 5.08 -16.37
C ARG A 17 9.20 6.38 -17.12
N ASP A 18 8.21 6.37 -18.00
CA ASP A 18 7.87 7.53 -18.82
C ASP A 18 6.97 8.52 -18.06
N ALA A 19 6.14 8.08 -17.12
CA ALA A 19 5.45 8.94 -16.15
C ALA A 19 6.43 9.67 -15.21
N ILE A 20 7.49 9.01 -14.72
CA ILE A 20 8.54 9.67 -13.92
C ILE A 20 9.26 10.74 -14.75
N LYS A 21 9.56 10.48 -16.02
CA LYS A 21 10.13 11.50 -16.93
C LYS A 21 9.18 12.67 -17.15
N ALA A 22 7.88 12.42 -17.34
CA ALA A 22 6.87 13.45 -17.57
C ALA A 22 6.64 14.32 -16.31
N SER A 23 6.73 13.74 -15.12
CA SER A 23 6.67 14.45 -13.84
C SER A 23 7.93 15.30 -13.56
N GLY A 24 9.06 15.03 -14.24
CA GLY A 24 10.32 15.75 -14.05
C GLY A 24 11.07 15.41 -12.76
N VAL A 25 10.52 14.54 -11.91
CA VAL A 25 11.15 14.10 -10.66
C VAL A 25 12.28 13.11 -10.95
N ALA A 26 13.46 13.34 -10.38
CA ALA A 26 14.59 12.44 -10.55
C ALA A 26 14.33 11.05 -9.95
N VAL A 27 14.67 9.99 -10.69
CA VAL A 27 14.52 8.58 -10.30
C VAL A 27 15.16 8.26 -8.94
N GLY A 28 16.22 8.98 -8.56
CA GLY A 28 16.84 8.87 -7.23
C GLY A 28 15.90 9.27 -6.09
N ILE A 29 15.23 10.41 -6.22
CA ILE A 29 14.28 10.92 -5.22
C ILE A 29 13.06 9.98 -5.11
N VAL A 30 12.59 9.46 -6.24
CA VAL A 30 11.53 8.44 -6.28
C VAL A 30 11.94 7.18 -5.51
N ALA A 31 13.17 6.68 -5.70
CA ALA A 31 13.67 5.50 -5.00
C ALA A 31 13.78 5.74 -3.48
N GLU A 32 14.30 6.90 -3.08
CA GLU A 32 14.46 7.32 -1.68
C GLU A 32 13.10 7.47 -0.98
N LYS A 33 12.11 8.11 -1.62
CA LYS A 33 10.73 8.24 -1.11
C LYS A 33 9.99 6.90 -1.00
N LEU A 34 10.31 5.94 -1.89
CA LEU A 34 9.77 4.58 -1.83
C LEU A 34 10.52 3.64 -0.87
N GLY A 35 11.62 4.10 -0.25
CA GLY A 35 12.44 3.29 0.66
C GLY A 35 13.16 2.11 -0.01
N ILE A 36 13.48 2.22 -1.31
CA ILE A 36 14.14 1.15 -2.08
C ILE A 36 15.42 1.63 -2.76
N SER A 37 16.32 0.69 -3.07
CA SER A 37 17.53 1.04 -3.83
C SER A 37 17.19 1.46 -5.27
N ARG A 38 17.99 2.39 -5.83
CA ARG A 38 17.87 2.80 -7.25
C ARG A 38 17.99 1.60 -8.20
N LYS A 39 18.82 0.61 -7.87
CA LYS A 39 18.96 -0.67 -8.61
C LYS A 39 17.65 -1.47 -8.59
N THR A 40 16.98 -1.56 -7.43
CA THR A 40 15.67 -2.21 -7.29
C THR A 40 14.62 -1.50 -8.14
N LEU A 41 14.61 -0.16 -8.17
CA LEU A 41 13.70 0.62 -8.99
C LEU A 41 13.94 0.41 -10.50
N TYR A 42 15.21 0.41 -10.95
CA TYR A 42 15.56 0.09 -12.33
C TYR A 42 15.23 -1.35 -12.74
N ASN A 43 15.32 -2.32 -11.81
CA ASN A 43 14.87 -3.68 -12.06
C ASN A 43 13.35 -3.74 -12.24
N LYS A 44 12.58 -3.00 -11.42
CA LYS A 44 11.12 -2.90 -11.59
C LYS A 44 10.71 -2.32 -12.94
N PHE A 45 11.46 -1.38 -13.51
CA PHE A 45 11.18 -0.90 -14.87
C PHE A 45 11.32 -1.98 -15.96
N LYS A 46 12.02 -3.09 -15.67
CA LYS A 46 12.17 -4.29 -16.52
C LYS A 46 11.21 -5.43 -16.15
N GLU A 47 10.39 -5.27 -15.10
CA GLU A 47 9.35 -6.22 -14.73
C GLU A 47 8.05 -5.91 -15.50
N SER A 48 7.50 -6.91 -16.20
CA SER A 48 6.27 -6.75 -16.98
C SER A 48 5.03 -6.54 -16.09
N SER A 49 5.02 -7.18 -14.91
CA SER A 49 3.97 -7.01 -13.89
C SER A 49 4.53 -6.37 -12.63
N ILE A 50 3.93 -5.25 -12.22
CA ILE A 50 4.28 -4.50 -11.02
C ILE A 50 3.02 -4.41 -10.15
N PRO A 51 3.08 -4.70 -8.83
CA PRO A 51 1.91 -4.67 -7.97
C PRO A 51 1.28 -3.27 -7.91
N TYR A 52 -0.05 -3.20 -7.92
CA TYR A 52 -0.78 -1.93 -7.96
C TYR A 52 -0.48 -1.03 -6.74
N SER A 53 -0.29 -1.61 -5.56
CA SER A 53 0.10 -0.89 -4.34
C SER A 53 1.44 -0.15 -4.46
N PHE A 54 2.34 -0.60 -5.35
CA PHE A 54 3.60 0.10 -5.66
C PHE A 54 3.37 1.26 -6.63
N ILE A 55 2.47 1.10 -7.60
CA ILE A 55 2.08 2.15 -8.55
C ILE A 55 1.33 3.29 -7.86
N LEU A 56 0.45 2.99 -6.90
CA LEU A 56 -0.22 4.00 -6.08
C LEU A 56 0.78 4.85 -5.28
N LYS A 57 1.67 4.21 -4.52
CA LYS A 57 2.71 4.91 -3.75
C LYS A 57 3.64 5.74 -4.65
N LEU A 58 3.95 5.22 -5.84
CA LEU A 58 4.69 5.98 -6.83
C LEU A 58 3.91 7.22 -7.29
N GLY A 59 2.63 7.07 -7.66
CA GLY A 59 1.77 8.15 -8.15
C GLY A 59 1.61 9.28 -7.14
N GLU A 60 1.49 8.94 -5.86
CA GLU A 60 1.51 9.89 -4.75
C GLU A 60 2.84 10.68 -4.68
N VAL A 61 3.98 9.99 -4.84
CA VAL A 61 5.33 10.60 -4.83
C VAL A 61 5.60 11.50 -6.04
N ILE A 62 5.04 11.20 -7.21
CA ILE A 62 5.25 11.96 -8.45
C ILE A 62 4.06 12.85 -8.84
N HIS A 63 3.05 12.96 -7.96
CA HIS A 63 1.77 13.65 -8.17
C HIS A 63 1.10 13.34 -9.53
N HIS A 64 1.12 12.07 -9.94
CA HIS A 64 0.60 11.61 -11.23
C HIS A 64 -0.49 10.55 -11.04
N ASP A 65 -1.63 10.75 -11.71
CA ASP A 65 -2.73 9.78 -11.68
C ASP A 65 -2.53 8.66 -12.71
N PHE A 66 -2.11 7.49 -12.22
CA PHE A 66 -1.95 6.27 -13.00
C PHE A 66 -3.28 5.58 -13.40
N SER A 67 -4.44 6.11 -12.98
CA SER A 67 -5.77 5.59 -13.34
C SER A 67 -6.01 5.57 -14.85
N GLN A 68 -5.53 6.60 -15.56
CA GLN A 68 -5.67 6.74 -17.02
C GLN A 68 -4.83 5.71 -17.81
N GLU A 69 -3.64 5.36 -17.30
CA GLU A 69 -2.70 4.44 -17.95
C GLU A 69 -2.96 2.95 -17.64
N PHE A 70 -3.62 2.64 -16.52
CA PHE A 70 -3.98 1.26 -16.14
C PHE A 70 -5.50 0.99 -16.07
N PRO A 71 -6.29 1.34 -17.10
CA PRO A 71 -7.75 1.17 -17.06
C PRO A 71 -8.16 -0.31 -16.94
N HIS A 72 -7.33 -1.25 -17.40
CA HIS A 72 -7.57 -2.69 -17.27
C HIS A 72 -7.41 -3.22 -15.84
N LEU A 73 -6.61 -2.58 -14.98
CA LEU A 73 -6.54 -2.94 -13.56
C LEU A 73 -7.66 -2.29 -12.73
N SER A 74 -8.23 -1.17 -13.19
CA SER A 74 -9.44 -0.62 -12.55
C SER A 74 -10.63 -1.60 -12.63
N LYS A 75 -10.66 -2.51 -13.62
CA LYS A 75 -11.80 -3.41 -13.87
C LYS A 75 -11.99 -4.49 -12.81
N THR A 76 -10.98 -4.82 -12.00
CA THR A 76 -11.15 -5.70 -10.82
C THR A 76 -11.62 -4.97 -9.57
N VAL A 77 -11.76 -3.63 -9.62
CA VAL A 77 -12.27 -2.79 -8.51
C VAL A 77 -13.58 -2.07 -8.90
N LYS A 78 -14.05 -2.19 -10.15
CA LYS A 78 -15.33 -1.66 -10.61
C LYS A 78 -16.50 -2.58 -10.24
N LYS A 79 -16.85 -2.60 -8.95
CA LYS A 79 -18.25 -2.63 -8.53
C LYS A 79 -18.48 -1.64 -7.38
N GLU A 80 -18.98 -0.47 -7.78
CA GLU A 80 -19.80 0.49 -7.00
C GLU A 80 -19.27 1.14 -5.70
N LEU A 81 -18.89 2.41 -5.84
CA LEU A 81 -19.46 3.57 -5.13
C LEU A 81 -19.35 4.77 -6.11
N PRO A 82 -20.29 5.76 -6.19
CA PRO A 82 -20.69 6.58 -5.04
C PRO A 82 -22.10 7.24 -5.06
N LYS A 83 -22.84 7.23 -3.92
CA LYS A 83 -23.54 8.42 -3.36
C LYS A 83 -24.25 8.17 -2.02
N ALA A 84 -24.28 9.21 -1.19
CA ALA A 84 -25.25 9.40 -0.10
C ALA A 84 -26.33 10.43 -0.56
N PRO A 85 -27.45 10.67 0.17
CA PRO A 85 -27.87 10.09 1.46
C PRO A 85 -29.35 9.58 1.54
N SER A 86 -29.70 9.06 2.73
CA SER A 86 -31.05 8.97 3.36
C SER A 86 -31.94 7.70 3.22
N SER A 87 -32.19 7.10 4.39
CA SER A 87 -33.42 6.45 4.88
C SER A 87 -33.98 5.14 4.25
N SER A 88 -33.92 4.06 5.05
CA SER A 88 -34.99 3.08 5.35
C SER A 88 -35.70 2.35 4.18
N SER A 89 -35.84 1.03 4.07
CA SER A 89 -35.44 -0.16 4.86
C SER A 89 -35.50 -1.38 3.87
N SER A 90 -35.43 -2.68 4.20
CA SER A 90 -35.36 -3.43 5.47
C SER A 90 -34.71 -4.81 5.28
N ASN A 91 -34.01 -5.28 6.32
CA ASN A 91 -33.83 -6.68 6.76
C ASN A 91 -34.00 -7.82 5.72
N LEU A 92 -32.89 -8.47 5.36
CA LEU A 92 -32.88 -9.91 5.10
C LEU A 92 -31.90 -10.57 6.08
N LEU A 93 -32.48 -11.21 7.09
CA LEU A 93 -31.79 -11.88 8.19
C LEU A 93 -31.32 -13.26 7.71
N LEU A 94 -30.01 -13.51 7.76
CA LEU A 94 -29.48 -14.89 7.70
C LEU A 94 -29.44 -15.44 9.14
N PRO A 95 -30.00 -16.62 9.41
CA PRO A 95 -29.87 -17.25 10.72
C PRO A 95 -28.39 -17.51 11.06
N PHE A 96 -27.98 -16.99 12.21
CA PHE A 96 -27.34 -17.73 13.31
C PHE A 96 -27.13 -19.23 12.99
N ASP A 97 -25.92 -19.78 13.07
CA ASP A 97 -25.26 -20.07 14.34
C ASP A 97 -23.72 -19.81 14.34
N GLY A 98 -23.20 -19.25 15.45
CA GLY A 98 -21.81 -19.44 15.89
C GLY A 98 -20.75 -18.37 15.58
N GLU A 99 -20.28 -17.72 16.65
CA GLU A 99 -18.96 -17.07 16.81
C GLU A 99 -18.66 -15.70 16.12
N PRO A 100 -17.76 -14.88 16.69
CA PRO A 100 -18.07 -13.47 16.92
C PRO A 100 -17.67 -12.50 15.80
N GLN A 101 -18.43 -11.39 15.72
CA GLN A 101 -18.13 -10.26 14.86
C GLN A 101 -16.91 -9.46 15.36
N GLU A 102 -15.80 -9.48 14.62
CA GLU A 102 -14.85 -8.37 14.66
C GLU A 102 -15.35 -7.23 13.77
N THR A 103 -15.84 -6.18 14.42
CA THR A 103 -16.32 -4.96 13.79
C THR A 103 -15.18 -4.17 13.15
N ALA A 104 -15.24 -4.01 11.83
CA ALA A 104 -14.81 -2.82 11.09
C ALA A 104 -13.55 -2.08 11.59
N TYR A 105 -12.36 -2.67 11.42
CA TYR A 105 -11.09 -1.96 11.57
C TYR A 105 -10.87 -0.93 10.44
N ARG A 106 -11.39 0.28 10.63
CA ARG A 106 -10.95 1.48 9.90
C ARG A 106 -10.92 2.71 10.83
N PRO A 107 -9.89 2.84 11.68
CA PRO A 107 -9.64 4.09 12.41
C PRO A 107 -9.30 5.19 11.38
N ASN A 108 -10.16 6.20 11.27
CA ASN A 108 -10.01 7.29 10.29
C ASN A 108 -9.14 8.45 10.82
N ASN A 109 -8.13 8.15 11.65
CA ASN A 109 -7.37 9.14 12.40
C ASN A 109 -5.90 8.70 12.60
N THR A 110 -4.95 9.44 12.01
CA THR A 110 -3.51 9.16 12.09
C THR A 110 -2.99 9.07 13.54
N LYS A 111 -3.60 9.84 14.46
CA LYS A 111 -3.19 9.86 15.87
C LYS A 111 -3.48 8.56 16.62
N GLU A 112 -4.51 7.81 16.20
CA GLU A 112 -4.85 6.52 16.79
C GLU A 112 -3.81 5.46 16.43
N TYR A 113 -3.30 5.48 15.19
CA TYR A 113 -2.18 4.62 14.76
C TYR A 113 -0.89 4.91 15.55
N GLU A 114 -0.55 6.18 15.77
CA GLU A 114 0.60 6.58 16.60
C GLU A 114 0.45 6.09 18.05
N GLN A 115 -0.76 6.21 18.63
CA GLN A 115 -1.05 5.73 19.98
C GLN A 115 -1.00 4.21 20.11
N GLU A 116 -1.51 3.48 19.12
CA GLU A 116 -1.45 2.02 19.08
C GLU A 116 0.01 1.53 18.98
N LEU A 117 0.80 2.15 18.11
CA LEU A 117 2.23 1.85 17.94
C LEU A 117 3.02 2.10 19.24
N VAL A 118 2.80 3.24 19.91
CA VAL A 118 3.41 3.53 21.22
C VAL A 118 2.97 2.53 22.29
N THR A 119 1.71 2.10 22.27
CA THR A 119 1.18 1.10 23.21
C THR A 119 1.83 -0.27 22.99
N LEU A 120 1.99 -0.69 21.74
CA LEU A 120 2.66 -1.94 21.39
C LEU A 120 4.16 -1.91 21.72
N GLN A 121 4.83 -0.78 21.45
CA GLN A 121 6.23 -0.55 21.82
C GLN A 121 6.44 -0.68 23.33
N ARG A 122 5.58 -0.05 24.16
CA ARG A 122 5.63 -0.18 25.62
C ARG A 122 5.46 -1.63 26.08
N LYS A 123 4.47 -2.35 25.54
CA LYS A 123 4.25 -3.78 25.85
C LYS A 123 5.49 -4.63 25.54
N TYR A 124 6.14 -4.38 24.40
CA TYR A 124 7.36 -5.10 24.00
C TYR A 124 8.55 -4.78 24.92
N ILE A 125 8.77 -3.51 25.27
CA ILE A 125 9.81 -3.11 26.23
C ILE A 125 9.62 -3.80 27.58
N THR A 126 8.40 -3.75 28.15
CA THR A 126 8.09 -4.42 29.43
C THR A 126 8.24 -5.94 29.36
N LEU A 127 8.02 -6.56 28.20
CA LEU A 127 8.28 -7.99 28.01
C LEU A 127 9.78 -8.31 28.00
N LEU A 128 10.59 -7.49 27.33
CA LEU A 128 12.06 -7.61 27.34
C LEU A 128 12.65 -7.36 28.73
N GLU A 129 12.16 -6.35 29.45
CA GLU A 129 12.56 -6.05 30.84
C GLU A 129 12.30 -7.26 31.74
N LYS A 130 11.07 -7.81 31.73
CA LYS A 130 10.72 -9.02 32.50
C LYS A 130 11.54 -10.25 32.10
N PHE A 131 11.90 -10.39 30.83
CA PHE A 131 12.74 -11.49 30.37
C PHE A 131 14.19 -11.33 30.86
N ASN A 132 14.74 -10.13 30.81
CA ASN A 132 16.06 -9.81 31.35
C ASN A 132 16.09 -10.00 32.88
N ASP A 133 15.06 -9.56 33.60
CA ASP A 133 14.89 -9.80 35.04
C ASP A 133 14.86 -11.29 35.36
N LEU A 134 14.19 -12.10 34.53
CA LEU A 134 14.15 -13.56 34.71
C LEU A 134 15.54 -14.18 34.50
N LEU A 135 16.26 -13.80 33.42
CA LEU A 135 17.62 -14.25 33.17
C LEU A 135 18.56 -13.91 34.32
N LEU A 136 18.51 -12.67 34.83
CA LEU A 136 19.30 -12.21 35.97
C LEU A 136 18.97 -12.98 37.26
N LYS A 137 17.69 -13.30 37.49
CA LYS A 137 17.26 -14.12 38.64
C LYS A 137 17.71 -15.58 38.54
N THR A 138 17.82 -16.15 37.33
CA THR A 138 18.28 -17.53 37.11
C THR A 138 19.81 -17.68 37.07
N ALA A 139 20.55 -16.57 37.08
CA ALA A 139 22.01 -16.54 37.06
C ALA A 139 22.65 -16.26 38.44
N GLN A 140 21.84 -16.34 39.51
CA GLN A 140 22.22 -16.25 40.92
C GLN A 140 22.00 -17.61 41.60
#